data_AF-A0A7X9S7S5-F1
#
_entry.id   AF-A0A7X9S7S5-F1
#
_cell.length_a   1.000
_cell.length_b   1.000
_cell.length_c   1.000
_cell.angle_alpha   90.00
_cell.angle_beta   90.00
_cell.angle_gamma   90.00
#
_symmetry.space_group_name_H-M   'P 1'
#
loop_
_entity.id
_entity.type
_entity.pdbx_description
1 polymer ?
#
loop_
_entity_poly.entity_id
_entity_poly.type
_entity_poly.pdbx_seq_one_letter_code
_entity_poly.pdbx_strand_id
1 'polypeptide(L)' 'MCSKSNLEDELKNLKLTKRSFLLEGKNTESVDVKIKLIEDKLKSAILENGKEDK' A
#
# COMPACT_ATOMS: atom_id res chain seq x y z
N MET A 1 -17.67 0.21 1.80
CA MET A 1 -16.68 0.54 2.85
C MET A 1 -15.38 -0.12 2.49
N CYS A 2 -14.27 0.64 2.41
CA CYS A 2 -12.95 0.08 2.13
C CYS A 2 -12.32 -0.30 3.47
N SER A 3 -12.46 -1.56 3.88
CA SER A 3 -11.95 -2.06 5.16
C SER A 3 -10.42 -2.02 5.13
N LYS A 4 -9.78 -1.60 6.23
CA LYS A 4 -8.31 -1.55 6.40
C LYS A 4 -7.59 -2.83 5.91
N SER A 5 -8.20 -3.99 6.14
CA SER A 5 -7.73 -5.30 5.64
C SER A 5 -7.51 -5.32 4.12
N ASN A 6 -8.38 -4.70 3.33
CA ASN A 6 -8.28 -4.71 1.87
C ASN A 6 -7.04 -3.94 1.39
N LEU A 7 -6.70 -2.83 2.06
CA LEU A 7 -5.50 -2.05 1.72
C LEU A 7 -4.23 -2.77 2.15
N GLU A 8 -4.25 -3.49 3.28
CA GLU A 8 -3.11 -4.32 3.73
C GLU A 8 -2.86 -5.51 2.79
N ASP A 9 -3.93 -6.17 2.34
CA ASP A 9 -3.86 -7.25 1.35
C ASP A 9 -3.38 -6.75 -0.01
N GLU A 10 -3.86 -5.59 -0.47
CA GLU A 10 -3.42 -4.96 -1.71
C GLU A 10 -1.94 -4.58 -1.64
N LEU A 11 -1.48 -4.01 -0.52
CA LEU A 11 -0.07 -3.70 -0.29
C LEU A 11 0.81 -4.95 -0.33
N LYS A 12 0.36 -6.04 0.31
CA LYS A 12 1.07 -7.33 0.30
C LYS A 12 1.22 -7.86 -1.12
N ASN A 13 0.15 -7.85 -1.90
CA ASN A 13 0.17 -8.32 -3.28
C ASN A 13 1.10 -7.46 -4.15
N LEU A 14 1.07 -6.13 -4.02
CA LEU A 14 1.98 -5.25 -4.76
C LEU A 14 3.45 -5.49 -4.41
N LYS A 15 3.79 -5.74 -3.14
CA LYS A 15 5.16 -6.07 -2.72
C LYS A 15 5.63 -7.40 -3.32
N LEU A 16 4.76 -8.40 -3.40
CA LEU A 16 5.04 -9.66 -4.07
C LEU A 16 5.23 -9.46 -5.58
N THR A 17 4.35 -8.70 -6.24
CA THR A 17 4.48 -8.37 -7.67
C THR A 17 5.78 -7.62 -7.94
N LYS A 18 6.15 -6.64 -7.11
CA LYS A 18 7.44 -5.93 -7.22
C LYS A 18 8.60 -6.91 -7.17
N ARG A 19 8.57 -7.85 -6.22
CA ARG A 19 9.62 -8.88 -6.10
C ARG A 19 9.69 -9.76 -7.35
N SER A 20 8.56 -10.19 -7.91
CA SER A 20 8.55 -10.95 -9.16
C SER A 20 9.14 -10.14 -10.32
N PHE A 21 8.76 -8.86 -10.46
CA PHE A 21 9.29 -8.00 -11.52
C PHE A 21 10.80 -7.77 -11.40
N LEU A 22 11.32 -7.58 -10.18
CA LEU A 22 12.76 -7.49 -9.95
C LEU A 22 13.48 -8.77 -10.36
N LEU A 23 12.94 -9.95 -10.02
CA LEU A 23 13.51 -11.23 -10.40
C LEU A 23 13.46 -11.46 -11.92
N GLU A 24 12.45 -10.93 -12.59
CA GLU A 24 12.29 -10.97 -14.04
C GLU A 24 13.08 -9.86 -14.77
N GLY A 25 13.78 -8.97 -14.05
CA GLY A 25 14.50 -7.84 -14.64
C GLY A 25 13.59 -6.76 -15.26
N LYS A 26 12.33 -6.68 -14.84
CA LYS A 26 11.33 -5.71 -15.31
C LYS A 26 11.37 -4.40 -14.52
N ASN A 27 10.98 -3.30 -15.15
CA ASN A 27 10.82 -2.00 -14.48
C ASN A 27 9.68 -2.07 -13.43
N THR A 28 9.96 -1.59 -12.21
CA THR A 28 9.03 -1.58 -11.09
C THR A 28 8.43 -0.21 -10.74
N GLU A 29 8.78 0.87 -11.43
CA GLU A 29 8.32 2.24 -11.09
C GLU A 29 6.80 2.32 -10.94
N SER A 30 6.06 1.68 -11.84
CA SER A 30 4.60 1.65 -11.77
C SER A 30 4.06 0.95 -10.52
N VAL A 31 4.76 -0.09 -10.04
CA VAL A 31 4.42 -0.81 -8.80
C VAL A 31 4.84 0.00 -7.59
N ASP A 32 5.99 0.68 -7.65
CA ASP A 32 6.50 1.55 -6.60
C ASP A 32 5.57 2.73 -6.31
N VAL A 33 5.05 3.39 -7.35
CA VAL A 33 4.05 4.45 -7.21
C VAL A 33 2.79 3.92 -6.52
N LYS A 34 2.30 2.73 -6.90
CA LYS A 34 1.11 2.11 -6.29
C LYS A 34 1.33 1.74 -4.83
N ILE A 35 2.49 1.16 -4.50
CA ILE A 35 2.85 0.84 -3.11
C ILE A 35 2.80 2.10 -2.25
N LYS A 36 3.43 3.19 -2.71
CA LYS A 36 3.45 4.46 -1.97
C LYS A 36 2.05 5.02 -1.75
N LEU A 37 1.20 5.00 -2.77
CA LEU A 37 -0.19 5.46 -2.64
C LEU A 37 -0.99 4.68 -1.59
N ILE A 38 -0.78 3.37 -1.48
CA ILE A 38 -1.47 2.55 -0.47
C ILE A 38 -0.90 2.78 0.92
N GLU A 39 0.43 2.90 1.05
CA GLU A 39 1.07 3.23 2.32
C GLU A 39 0.60 4.60 2.85
N ASP A 40 0.46 5.59 1.97
CA ASP A 40 -0.07 6.91 2.32
C ASP A 40 -1.56 6.84 2.74
N LYS A 41 -2.38 6.03 2.07
CA LYS A 41 -3.78 5.78 2.46
C LYS A 41 -3.89 5.10 3.82
N LEU A 42 -3.08 4.09 4.08
CA LEU A 42 -3.04 3.39 5.37
C LEU A 42 -2.60 4.34 6.49
N LYS A 43 -1.58 5.16 6.24
CA LYS A 43 -1.11 6.17 7.20
C LYS A 43 -2.18 7.22 7.50
N SER A 44 -2.90 7.68 6.47
CA SER A 44 -3.99 8.64 6.62
C SER A 44 -5.17 8.04 7.40
N ALA A 45 -5.52 6.78 7.13
CA ALA A 45 -6.56 6.07 7.88
C ALA A 45 -6.20 5.87 9.36
N ILE A 46 -4.91 5.73 9.70
CA ILE A 46 -4.45 5.69 11.09
C ILE A 46 -4.55 7.06 11.75
N LEU A 47 -4.15 8.13 11.04
CA LEU A 47 -4.18 9.51 11.56
C LEU A 47 -5.60 10.03 11.81
N GLU A 48 -6.56 9.69 10.95
CA GLU A 48 -7.96 10.09 11.13
C GLU A 48 -8.64 9.39 12.32
N ASN A 49 -8.23 8.16 12.66
CA ASN A 49 -8.68 7.48 13.89
C ASN A 49 -7.99 8.00 15.17
N GLY A 50 -7.03 8.93 15.07
CA GLY A 50 -6.30 9.50 16.20
C GLY A 50 -6.78 10.88 16.65
N LYS A 51 -7.87 11.41 16.07
CA LYS A 51 -8.38 12.77 16.33
C LYS A 51 -9.76 12.81 17.02
N GLU A 52 -10.16 11.76 17.74
CA GLU A 52 -11.41 11.75 18.52
C GLU A 52 -11.23 12.00 20.03
N ASP A 53 -10.05 12.41 20.48
CA ASP A 53 -9.83 12.84 21.88
C ASP A 53 -9.31 14.28 21.93
N LYS A 54 -10.22 15.25 21.76
CA LYS A 54 -10.14 16.53 22.48
C LYS A 54 -11.45 17.30 22.51
#